data_AF-A0A9D9YAY5-F1
#
_entry.id   AF-A0A9D9YAY5-F1
#
_cell.length_a   1.000
_cell.length_b   1.000
_cell.length_c   1.000
_cell.angle_alpha   90.00
_cell.angle_beta   90.00
_cell.angle_gamma   90.00
#
_symmetry.space_group_name_H-M   'P 1'
#
loop_
_entity.id
_entity.type
_entity.pdbx_description
1 polymer ?
#
loop_
_entity_poly.entity_id
_entity_poly.type
_entity_poly.pdbx_seq_one_letter_code
_entity_poly.pdbx_strand_id
1 'polypeptide(L)'
;MKLLLTIPTLLLAANTWASCPASLPVELPAVPDGVSASYADMQAAQEAVAVYVAGVEAYLDCRTLIHPLLHNRLVDRAETVAATYNGALENFRKREDMLATY
;
A
#
# COMPACT_ATOMS: atom_id res chain seq x y z
N MET A 1 55.80 32.10 16.40
CA MET A 1 54.72 32.27 17.40
C MET A 1 53.53 31.45 16.94
N LYS A 2 53.02 30.59 17.84
CA LYS A 2 51.64 30.09 18.01
C LYS A 2 50.85 29.80 16.71
N LEU A 3 50.66 28.52 16.32
CA LEU A 3 49.57 27.62 16.78
C LEU A 3 48.19 28.29 16.77
N LEU A 4 47.18 27.49 16.41
CA LEU A 4 45.72 27.68 16.50
C LEU A 4 45.08 27.91 15.11
N LEU A 5 44.04 27.23 14.63
CA LEU A 5 43.13 26.20 15.14
C LEU A 5 42.41 25.67 13.87
N THR A 6 42.49 24.38 13.56
CA THR A 6 41.35 23.43 13.63
C THR A 6 40.01 23.95 13.07
N ILE A 7 39.63 23.33 11.95
CA ILE A 7 38.30 23.08 11.39
C ILE A 7 37.15 23.18 12.43
N PRO A 8 36.03 23.82 12.07
CA PRO A 8 34.77 23.08 12.17
C PRO A 8 33.94 23.24 10.88
N THR A 9 34.13 22.32 9.95
CA THR A 9 33.06 21.82 9.08
C THR A 9 32.02 21.12 9.97
N LEU A 10 31.22 21.90 10.69
CA LEU A 10 30.27 21.37 11.67
C LEU A 10 28.92 22.07 11.57
N LEU A 11 28.32 22.13 10.38
CA LEU A 11 26.93 22.59 10.21
C LEU A 11 26.16 21.84 9.10
N LEU A 12 26.51 20.58 8.82
CA LEU A 12 25.58 19.63 8.20
C LEU A 12 25.22 18.54 9.22
N ALA A 13 24.80 18.96 10.40
CA ALA A 13 24.09 18.06 11.30
C ALA A 13 22.72 17.79 10.67
N ALA A 14 22.60 16.57 10.14
CA ALA A 14 21.42 15.98 9.59
C ALA A 14 20.19 16.16 10.49
N ASN A 15 19.26 17.01 10.06
CA ASN A 15 17.85 16.87 10.43
C ASN A 15 17.11 16.17 9.29
N THR A 16 17.58 14.99 8.85
CA THR A 16 16.75 14.07 8.05
C THR A 16 15.87 13.22 8.95
N TRP A 17 15.41 13.79 10.07
CA TRP A 17 14.48 13.13 10.98
C TRP A 17 13.07 13.35 10.41
N ALA A 18 12.64 12.36 9.63
CA ALA A 18 11.27 11.88 9.60
C ALA A 18 10.17 12.83 9.13
N SER A 19 10.30 13.44 7.94
CA SER A 19 9.10 13.73 7.15
C SER A 19 8.63 12.40 6.58
N CYS A 20 7.80 11.65 7.31
CA CYS A 20 7.21 10.44 6.77
C CYS A 20 6.35 10.80 5.55
N PRO A 21 6.84 10.58 4.30
CA PRO A 21 6.16 11.13 3.13
C PRO A 21 4.96 10.26 2.74
N ALA A 22 4.87 9.04 3.30
CA ALA A 22 3.76 8.13 3.10
C ALA A 22 2.48 8.74 3.68
N SER A 23 1.60 9.17 2.78
CA SER A 23 0.24 9.58 3.08
C SER A 23 -0.65 8.35 3.30
N LEU A 24 -1.65 8.49 4.18
CA LEU A 24 -2.63 7.44 4.37
C LEU A 24 -3.45 7.26 3.08
N PRO A 25 -3.54 6.05 2.50
CA PRO A 25 -4.48 5.78 1.42
C PRO A 25 -5.91 5.89 1.95
N VAL A 26 -6.64 6.91 1.52
CA VAL A 26 -8.03 7.16 1.94
C VAL A 26 -9.05 6.63 0.93
N GLU A 27 -8.67 6.54 -0.33
CA GLU A 27 -9.50 6.03 -1.40
C GLU A 27 -9.36 4.51 -1.50
N LEU A 28 -10.48 3.80 -1.39
CA LEU A 28 -10.51 2.36 -1.57
C LEU A 28 -10.50 2.03 -3.07
N PRO A 29 -9.72 1.03 -3.51
CA PRO A 29 -9.72 0.62 -4.90
C PRO A 29 -11.08 -0.01 -5.24
N ALA A 30 -11.57 0.27 -6.45
CA ALA A 30 -12.76 -0.39 -6.97
C ALA A 30 -12.43 -1.85 -7.34
N VAL A 31 -13.21 -2.79 -6.82
CA VAL A 31 -13.14 -4.20 -7.19
C VAL A 31 -14.38 -4.54 -8.03
N PRO A 32 -14.22 -4.93 -9.30
CA PRO A 32 -15.35 -5.29 -10.15
C PRO A 32 -15.93 -6.65 -9.74
N ASP A 33 -17.16 -6.93 -10.16
CA ASP A 33 -17.76 -8.25 -9.98
C ASP A 33 -17.14 -9.25 -10.96
N GLY A 34 -16.45 -10.26 -10.44
CA GLY A 34 -15.80 -11.31 -11.23
C GLY A 34 -16.72 -12.07 -12.19
N VAL A 35 -18.04 -12.10 -11.93
CA VAL A 35 -18.99 -12.79 -12.83
C VAL A 35 -19.21 -12.01 -14.13
N SER A 36 -19.04 -10.68 -14.12
CA SER A 36 -19.29 -9.81 -15.28
C SER A 36 -18.05 -9.08 -15.78
N ALA A 37 -16.99 -9.01 -14.98
CA ALA A 37 -15.74 -8.31 -15.32
C ALA A 37 -15.09 -8.84 -16.60
N SER A 38 -14.39 -7.95 -17.30
CA SER A 38 -13.42 -8.33 -18.34
C SER A 38 -12.04 -8.61 -17.75
N TYR A 39 -11.14 -9.22 -18.53
CA TYR A 39 -9.73 -9.38 -18.14
C TYR A 39 -9.06 -8.03 -17.82
N ALA A 40 -9.37 -6.98 -18.58
CA ALA A 40 -8.81 -5.65 -18.37
C ALA A 40 -9.29 -5.05 -17.04
N ASP A 41 -10.56 -5.24 -16.70
CA ASP A 41 -11.12 -4.76 -15.41
C ASP A 41 -10.45 -5.49 -14.24
N MET A 42 -10.28 -6.81 -14.34
CA MET A 42 -9.63 -7.61 -13.30
C MET A 42 -8.15 -7.22 -13.13
N GLN A 43 -7.42 -6.97 -14.22
CA GLN A 43 -6.04 -6.51 -14.16
C GLN A 43 -5.94 -5.13 -13.51
N ALA A 44 -6.77 -4.17 -13.94
CA ALA A 44 -6.77 -2.83 -13.35
C ALA A 44 -7.09 -2.88 -11.84
N ALA A 45 -8.03 -3.73 -11.44
CA ALA A 45 -8.35 -3.95 -10.04
C ALA A 45 -7.18 -4.57 -9.26
N GLN A 46 -6.45 -5.53 -9.85
CA GLN A 46 -5.27 -6.12 -9.23
C GLN A 46 -4.21 -5.05 -8.92
N GLU A 47 -3.92 -4.19 -9.89
CA GLU A 47 -2.93 -3.12 -9.76
C GLU A 47 -3.37 -2.10 -8.71
N ALA A 48 -4.64 -1.68 -8.73
CA ALA A 48 -5.19 -0.73 -7.77
C ALA A 48 -5.17 -1.28 -6.33
N VAL A 49 -5.50 -2.56 -6.14
CA VAL A 49 -5.45 -3.23 -4.84
C VAL A 49 -4.01 -3.35 -4.34
N ALA A 50 -3.07 -3.72 -5.20
CA ALA A 50 -1.66 -3.80 -4.85
C ALA A 50 -1.10 -2.43 -4.41
N VAL A 51 -1.43 -1.37 -5.15
CA VAL A 51 -1.04 0.01 -4.79
C VAL A 51 -1.63 0.43 -3.46
N TYR A 52 -2.90 0.11 -3.19
CA TYR A 52 -3.55 0.45 -1.93
C TYR A 52 -2.89 -0.26 -0.74
N VAL A 53 -2.68 -1.58 -0.84
CA VAL A 53 -2.06 -2.39 0.23
C VAL A 53 -0.64 -1.89 0.50
N ALA A 54 0.18 -1.71 -0.55
CA ALA A 54 1.55 -1.18 -0.40
C ALA A 54 1.56 0.23 0.21
N GLY A 55 0.58 1.07 -0.11
CA GLY A 55 0.43 2.39 0.50
C GLY A 55 0.10 2.32 2.00
N VAL A 56 -0.71 1.36 2.42
CA VAL A 56 -1.03 1.14 3.84
C VAL A 56 0.21 0.63 4.59
N GLU A 57 0.92 -0.35 4.03
CA GLU A 57 2.18 -0.87 4.58
C GLU A 57 3.20 0.26 4.74
N ALA A 58 3.45 1.03 3.68
CA ALA A 58 4.36 2.16 3.72
C ALA A 58 3.94 3.23 4.75
N TYR A 59 2.65 3.47 4.92
CA TYR A 59 2.13 4.40 5.93
C TYR A 59 2.42 3.93 7.36
N LEU A 60 2.22 2.63 7.62
CA LEU A 60 2.42 1.99 8.92
C LEU A 60 3.91 1.86 9.26
N ASP A 61 4.73 1.36 8.33
CA ASP A 61 6.17 1.17 8.51
C ASP A 61 6.90 2.48 8.84
N CYS A 62 6.43 3.56 8.23
CA CYS A 62 7.01 4.88 8.36
C CYS A 62 6.62 5.58 9.69
N ARG A 63 5.69 5.01 10.48
CA ARG A 63 5.19 5.59 11.74
C ARG A 63 5.29 4.60 12.90
N THR A 64 6.29 4.83 13.76
CA THR A 64 6.54 3.99 14.93
C THR A 64 5.60 4.22 16.12
N LEU A 65 4.92 5.37 16.17
CA LEU A 65 4.02 5.77 17.27
C LEU A 65 2.58 5.93 16.77
N ILE A 66 2.01 4.86 16.23
CA ILE A 66 0.58 4.83 15.84
C ILE A 66 -0.26 4.21 16.96
N HIS A 67 -1.47 4.73 17.19
CA HIS A 67 -2.38 4.16 18.17
C HIS A 67 -2.78 2.72 17.75
N PRO A 68 -2.78 1.72 18.65
CA PRO A 68 -3.03 0.32 18.29
C PRO A 68 -4.37 0.09 17.56
N LEU A 69 -5.45 0.77 17.98
CA LEU A 69 -6.74 0.67 17.30
C LEU A 69 -6.70 1.18 15.86
N LEU A 70 -5.92 2.24 15.61
CA LEU A 70 -5.78 2.77 14.25
C LEU A 70 -4.94 1.82 13.40
N HIS A 71 -3.81 1.32 13.94
CA HIS A 71 -3.00 0.31 13.28
C HIS A 71 -3.84 -0.89 12.82
N ASN A 72 -4.55 -1.51 13.76
CA ASN A 72 -5.35 -2.71 13.47
C ASN A 72 -6.46 -2.42 12.45
N ARG A 73 -7.08 -1.24 12.52
CA ARG A 73 -8.09 -0.83 11.54
C ARG A 73 -7.52 -0.70 10.12
N LEU A 74 -6.29 -0.21 10.00
CA LEU A 74 -5.63 -0.06 8.70
C LEU A 74 -5.23 -1.42 8.11
N VAL A 75 -4.71 -2.31 8.95
CA VAL A 75 -4.42 -3.71 8.57
C VAL A 75 -5.69 -4.42 8.13
N ASP A 76 -6.75 -4.40 8.96
CA ASP A 76 -8.05 -5.02 8.66
C ASP A 76 -8.64 -4.51 7.33
N ARG A 77 -8.51 -3.21 7.07
CA ARG A 77 -8.99 -2.62 5.81
C ARG A 77 -8.17 -3.11 4.61
N ALA A 78 -6.85 -3.16 4.71
CA ALA A 78 -5.99 -3.68 3.65
C ALA A 78 -6.30 -5.16 3.34
N GLU A 79 -6.43 -5.98 4.39
CA GLU A 79 -6.81 -7.39 4.27
C GLU A 79 -8.21 -7.56 3.65
N THR A 80 -9.19 -6.77 4.09
CA THR A 80 -10.57 -6.83 3.56
C THR A 80 -10.61 -6.51 2.07
N VAL A 81 -9.88 -5.48 1.62
CA VAL A 81 -9.79 -5.12 0.20
C VAL A 81 -9.14 -6.23 -0.61
N ALA A 82 -8.03 -6.79 -0.14
CA ALA A 82 -7.35 -7.90 -0.79
C ALA A 82 -8.25 -9.15 -0.86
N ALA A 83 -8.95 -9.48 0.22
CA ALA A 83 -9.91 -10.60 0.26
C ALA A 83 -11.07 -10.40 -0.72
N THR A 84 -11.59 -9.17 -0.82
CA THR A 84 -12.66 -8.83 -1.77
C THR A 84 -12.21 -9.05 -3.22
N TYR A 85 -11.01 -8.57 -3.57
CA TYR A 85 -10.43 -8.82 -4.89
C TYR A 85 -10.21 -10.32 -5.16
N ASN A 86 -9.66 -11.06 -4.20
CA ASN A 86 -9.43 -12.48 -4.35
C ASN A 86 -10.73 -13.27 -4.58
N GLY A 87 -11.81 -12.90 -3.88
CA GLY A 87 -13.14 -13.47 -4.12
C GLY A 87 -13.68 -13.17 -5.52
N ALA A 88 -13.53 -11.94 -5.99
CA ALA A 88 -13.89 -11.57 -7.36
C ALA A 88 -13.04 -12.35 -8.39
N LEU A 89 -11.74 -12.48 -8.17
CA LEU A 89 -10.84 -13.23 -9.05
C LEU A 89 -11.18 -14.71 -9.12
N GLU A 90 -11.57 -15.32 -8.01
CA GLU A 90 -12.04 -16.70 -7.98
C GLU A 90 -13.31 -16.87 -8.84
N ASN A 91 -14.28 -15.98 -8.69
CA ASN A 91 -15.52 -16.01 -9.48
C ASN A 91 -15.25 -15.81 -10.98
N PHE A 92 -14.34 -14.88 -11.32
CA PHE A 92 -13.90 -14.65 -12.69
C PHE A 92 -13.28 -15.91 -13.29
N ARG A 93 -12.32 -16.54 -12.59
CA ARG A 93 -11.67 -17.76 -13.06
C ARG A 93 -12.67 -18.91 -13.26
N LYS A 94 -13.58 -19.12 -12.31
CA LYS A 94 -14.65 -20.12 -12.44
C LYS A 94 -15.49 -19.90 -13.69
N ARG A 95 -15.83 -18.65 -14.01
CA ARG A 95 -16.57 -18.31 -15.23
C ARG A 95 -15.77 -18.64 -16.49
N GLU A 96 -14.51 -18.22 -16.55
CA GLU A 96 -13.64 -18.52 -17.70
C GLU A 96 -13.47 -20.02 -17.92
N ASP A 97 -13.29 -20.79 -16.85
CA ASP A 97 -13.18 -22.25 -16.93
C ASP A 97 -14.47 -22.91 -17.47
N MET A 98 -15.64 -22.43 -17.03
CA MET A 98 -16.92 -22.90 -17.56
C MET A 98 -17.04 -22.60 -19.05
N LEU A 99 -16.72 -21.36 -19.48
CA LEU A 99 -16.79 -20.95 -20.88
C LEU A 99 -15.81 -21.70 -21.78
N ALA A 100 -14.62 -22.02 -21.29
CA ALA A 100 -13.61 -22.77 -22.04
C ALA A 100 -13.95 -24.26 -22.24
N THR A 101 -14.90 -24.80 -21.47
CA THR A 101 -15.32 -26.20 -21.54
C THR A 101 -16.51 -26.44 -22.49
N TYR A 102 -17.09 -25.37 -23.05
CA TYR A 102 -18.14 -25.41 -24.08
C TYR A 102 -17.56 -25.20 -25.48
#